data_AF-X0ZD59-F1
#
_entry.id   AF-X0ZD59-F1
#
_cell.length_a   1.000
_cell.length_b   1.000
_cell.length_c   1.000
_cell.angle_alpha   90.00
_cell.angle_beta   90.00
_cell.angle_gamma   90.00
#
_symmetry.space_group_name_H-M   'P 1'
#
loop_
_entity.id
_entity.type
_entity.pdbx_description
1 polymer ?
#
loop_
_entity_poly.entity_id
_entity_poly.type
_entity_poly.pdbx_seq_one_letter_code
_entity_poly.pdbx_strand_id
1 'polypeptide(L)' 'MFNKTPKQIEACEMLNKHKHVLLVGGGRSGKTSIILRQIIIRALKTPSKHLIVRHHFSSVKKAMALETLPKVL' A
#
# COMPACT_ATOMS: atom_id res chain seq x y z
N MET A 1 11.23 -6.17 13.08
CA MET A 1 10.03 -5.30 13.00
C MET A 1 10.25 -4.29 11.88
N PHE A 2 9.26 -4.03 11.02
CA PHE A 2 9.41 -3.07 9.91
C PHE A 2 9.43 -1.62 10.43
N ASN A 3 10.61 -1.00 10.38
CA ASN A 3 10.80 0.39 10.81
C ASN A 3 10.47 1.35 9.66
N LYS A 4 9.41 2.15 9.84
CA LYS A 4 8.98 3.16 8.86
C LYS A 4 9.92 4.36 8.92
N THR A 5 10.29 4.88 7.76
CA THR A 5 10.98 6.18 7.71
C THR A 5 10.01 7.32 8.07
N PRO A 6 10.49 8.52 8.44
CA PRO A 6 9.63 9.66 8.73
C PRO A 6 8.63 9.98 7.60
N LYS A 7 9.07 9.91 6.34
CA LYS A 7 8.19 10.10 5.17
C LYS A 7 7.14 9.01 5.01
N GLN A 8 7.44 7.79 5.44
CA GLN A 8 6.47 6.70 5.42
C GLN A 8 5.43 6.82 6.54
N ILE A 9 5.82 7.38 7.69
CA ILE A 9 4.88 7.74 8.77
C ILE A 9 3.92 8.81 8.27
N GLU A 10 4.45 9.89 7.69
CA GLU A 10 3.65 10.97 7.06
C GLU A 10 2.69 10.39 6.00
N ALA A 11 3.18 9.51 5.12
CA ALA A 11 2.32 8.86 4.13
C ALA A 11 1.19 8.03 4.76
N CYS A 12 1.46 7.30 5.85
CA CYS A 12 0.42 6.57 6.59
C CYS A 12 -0.63 7.51 7.19
N GLU A 13 -0.21 8.65 7.76
CA GLU A 13 -1.14 9.65 8.29
C GLU A 13 -2.02 10.25 7.20
N MET A 14 -1.41 10.66 6.09
CA MET A 14 -2.13 11.24 4.96
C MET A 14 -3.18 10.25 4.43
N LEU A 15 -2.79 8.99 4.25
CA LEU A 15 -3.70 7.92 3.85
C LEU A 15 -4.86 7.75 4.83
N ASN A 16 -4.64 7.84 6.15
CA ASN A 16 -5.70 7.65 7.14
C ASN A 16 -6.66 8.85 7.23
N LYS A 17 -6.16 10.08 7.06
CA LYS A 17 -6.95 11.32 7.24
C LYS A 17 -7.75 11.72 6.00
N HIS A 18 -7.28 11.37 4.81
CA HIS A 18 -7.88 11.84 3.55
C HIS A 18 -8.48 10.71 2.73
N LYS A 19 -9.61 11.01 2.06
CA LYS A 19 -10.29 10.07 1.16
C LYS A 19 -9.46 9.79 -0.11
N HIS A 20 -8.80 10.81 -0.65
CA HIS A 20 -8.01 10.73 -1.88
C HIS A 20 -6.57 11.16 -1.57
N VAL A 21 -5.61 10.29 -1.87
CA VAL A 21 -4.19 10.53 -1.62
C VAL A 21 -3.38 9.99 -2.78
N LEU A 22 -2.44 10.81 -3.27
CA LEU A 22 -1.45 10.42 -4.25
C LEU A 22 -0.06 10.44 -3.61
N LEU A 23 0.64 9.30 -3.64
CA LEU A 23 2.03 9.21 -3.20
C LEU A 23 2.96 9.27 -4.41
N VAL A 24 3.77 10.33 -4.52
CA VAL A 24 4.75 10.53 -5.59
C VAL A 24 6.18 10.39 -5.05
N GLY A 25 7.09 9.85 -5.85
CA GLY A 25 8.51 9.73 -5.50
C GLY A 25 9.19 8.54 -6.19
N GLY A 26 10.48 8.34 -5.92
CA GLY A 26 11.32 7.35 -6.62
C GLY A 26 10.85 5.90 -6.59
N GLY A 27 11.20 5.12 -7.61
CA GLY A 27 11.01 3.67 -7.62
C GLY A 27 11.78 3.06 -6.44
N ARG A 28 11.15 2.23 -5.62
CA ARG A 28 11.68 1.62 -4.37
C ARG A 28 11.55 2.43 -3.06
N SER A 29 10.84 3.56 -3.04
CA SER A 29 10.56 4.27 -1.78
C SER A 29 9.55 3.57 -0.83
N GLY A 30 9.06 2.37 -1.17
CA GLY A 30 8.14 1.59 -0.33
C GLY A 30 6.66 1.98 -0.44
N LYS A 31 6.28 2.86 -1.39
CA LYS A 31 4.90 3.33 -1.59
C LYS A 31 3.90 2.17 -1.71
N THR A 32 4.22 1.18 -2.54
CA THR A 32 3.34 0.02 -2.78
C THR A 32 3.07 -0.74 -1.49
N SER A 33 4.11 -1.03 -0.70
CA SER A 33 3.99 -1.76 0.56
C SER A 33 3.13 -1.00 1.58
N ILE A 34 3.28 0.32 1.66
CA ILE A 34 2.49 1.17 2.56
C ILE A 34 1.02 1.20 2.16
N ILE A 35 0.74 1.43 0.88
CA ILE A 35 -0.64 1.46 0.36
C ILE A 35 -1.31 0.11 0.61
N LEU A 36 -0.63 -0.99 0.29
CA LEU A 36 -1.15 -2.34 0.47
C LEU A 36 -1.44 -2.63 1.94
N ARG A 37 -0.50 -2.30 2.83
CA ARG A 37 -0.68 -2.46 4.28
C ARG A 37 -1.89 -1.67 4.80
N GLN A 38 -2.09 -0.43 4.36
CA GLN A 38 -3.23 0.37 4.80
C GLN A 38 -4.56 -0.17 4.26
N ILE A 39 -4.59 -0.72 3.04
CA ILE A 39 -5.78 -1.40 2.51
C ILE A 39 -6.11 -2.63 3.36
N ILE A 40 -5.14 -3.47 3.68
CA ILE A 40 -5.35 -4.67 4.52
C ILE A 40 -5.85 -4.28 5.91
N ILE A 41 -5.24 -3.28 6.56
CA ILE A 41 -5.68 -2.82 7.89
C ILE A 41 -7.11 -2.30 7.86
N ARG A 42 -7.53 -1.63 6.78
CA ARG A 42 -8.93 -1.19 6.62
C ARG A 42 -9.87 -2.37 6.51
N ALA A 43 -9.53 -3.35 5.67
CA ALA A 43 -10.29 -4.58 5.49
C ALA A 43 -10.46 -5.36 6.81
N LEU A 44 -9.43 -5.34 7.67
CA LEU A 44 -9.46 -5.99 8.98
C LEU A 44 -10.26 -5.21 10.03
N LYS A 45 -10.33 -3.88 9.91
CA LYS A 45 -11.06 -3.03 10.88
C LYS A 45 -12.55 -2.97 10.62
N THR A 46 -12.99 -3.17 9.38
CA THR A 46 -14.40 -3.09 9.01
C THR A 46 -14.69 -3.94 7.77
N PRO A 47 -15.83 -4.66 7.70
CA PRO A 47 -16.23 -5.39 6.51
C PRO A 47 -16.27 -4.46 5.30
N SER A 48 -15.31 -4.62 4.40
CA SER A 48 -15.14 -3.74 3.24
C SER A 48 -14.51 -4.49 2.06
N LYS A 49 -14.83 -4.04 0.85
CA LYS A 49 -14.27 -4.58 -0.40
C LYS A 49 -13.29 -3.57 -0.97
N HIS A 50 -12.09 -4.02 -1.34
CA HIS A 50 -11.02 -3.17 -1.85
C HIS A 50 -10.57 -3.63 -3.23
N LEU A 51 -10.23 -2.67 -4.08
CA LEU A 51 -9.72 -2.89 -5.43
C LEU A 51 -8.31 -2.32 -5.55
N ILE A 52 -7.43 -3.09 -6.16
CA ILE A 52 -6.07 -2.70 -6.50
C ILE A 52 -5.87 -2.93 -7.99
N VAL A 53 -5.51 -1.89 -8.73
CA VAL A 53 -5.33 -1.93 -10.19
C VAL A 53 -3.96 -1.41 -10.59
N ARG A 54 -3.44 -1.94 -11.71
CA ARG A 54 -2.31 -1.39 -12.46
C ARG A 54 -2.59 -1.53 -13.95
N HIS A 55 -1.85 -0.77 -14.76
CA HIS A 55 -1.98 -0.77 -16.22
C HIS A 55 -1.91 -2.17 -16.87
N HIS A 56 -1.05 -3.05 -16.35
CA HIS A 56 -0.91 -4.42 -16.85
C HIS A 56 -1.16 -5.46 -15.77
N PHE A 57 -1.94 -6.49 -16.10
CA PHE A 57 -2.21 -7.63 -15.21
C PHE A 57 -0.92 -8.33 -14.76
N SER A 58 0.04 -8.49 -15.66
CA SER A 58 1.35 -9.08 -15.36
C SER A 58 2.09 -8.32 -14.24
N SER A 59 1.98 -6.99 -14.21
CA SER A 59 2.57 -6.15 -13.16
C SER A 59 1.88 -6.34 -11.82
N VAL A 60 0.55 -6.43 -11.80
CA VAL A 60 -0.22 -6.71 -10.56
C VAL A 60 0.16 -8.10 -10.04
N LYS A 61 0.11 -9.13 -10.90
CA LYS A 61 0.39 -10.51 -10.50
C LYS A 61 1.80 -10.66 -9.94
N LYS A 62 2.83 -10.20 -10.65
CA LYS A 62 4.23 -10.37 -10.22
C LYS A 62 4.59 -9.45 -9.04
N ALA A 63 4.50 -8.13 -9.23
CA ALA A 63 5.05 -7.18 -8.27
C ALA A 63 4.17 -7.00 -7.03
N MET A 64 2.85 -7.23 -7.13
CA MET A 64 1.94 -7.07 -5.99
C MET A 64 1.56 -8.41 -5.37
N ALA A 65 0.89 -9.29 -6.12
CA ALA A 65 0.32 -10.50 -5.56
C ALA A 65 1.39 -11.51 -5.10
N LEU A 66 2.41 -11.75 -5.92
CA LEU A 66 3.46 -12.73 -5.63
C LEU A 66 4.60 -12.15 -4.79
N GLU A 67 4.89 -10.86 -4.90
CA GLU A 67 6.04 -10.26 -4.23
C GLU A 67 5.68 -9.42 -3.01
N THR A 68 4.88 -8.36 -3.17
CA THR A 68 4.65 -7.38 -2.09
C THR A 68 3.66 -7.90 -1.04
N LEU A 69 2.59 -8.58 -1.47
CA LEU A 69 1.54 -9.04 -0.58
C LEU A 69 2.05 -10.02 0.49
N PRO A 70 2.83 -11.07 0.15
CA PRO A 70 3.37 -11.98 1.16
C PRO A 70 4.39 -11.34 2.11
N LYS A 71 5.01 -10.21 1.72
CA LYS A 71 5.93 -9.46 2.58
C LYS A 71 5.22 -8.50 3.54
N VAL A 72 3.95 -8.20 3.28
CA VAL A 72 3.15 -7.23 4.06
C VAL A 72 2.18 -7.93 5.02
N LEU A 73 1.69 -9.12 4.64
CA LEU A 73 0.99 -10.04 5.54
C LEU A 73 1.97 -10.64 6.55
#